data_AF-A0A661IV51-F1
#
_entry.id   AF-A0A661IV51-F1
#
_cell.length_a   1.000
_cell.length_b   1.000
_cell.length_c   1.000
_cell.angle_alpha   90.00
_cell.angle_beta   90.00
_cell.angle_gamma   90.00
#
_symmetry.space_group_name_H-M   'P 1'
#
loop_
_entity.id
_entity.type
_entity.pdbx_description
1 polymer ?
#
loop_
_entity_poly.entity_id
_entity_poly.type
_entity_poly.pdbx_seq_one_letter_code
_entity_poly.pdbx_strand_id
1 'polypeptide(L)'
;MIEEWEKQIDEINWSGTYEITIENGKYQCNIEFEKPISLPKAKSTNQSLIKKIKENTDHTALYKLIDERYESSITSKYNNKRTDSFNSYIRILAFNYILDKEEGNYDLQEFFKQFEFKKLVEKDVVNYTNKYIQYHSEVGKHKREYLEEHFKKIKCIASDSKECKKEANKLTEEEKEAFNNSKDKYNVHFEENFKYADFKSMLVENNQCCYCGISLNNLYSLREKGKISSKSGRGFSMEIDRRSPNLEYSKENCCMSCYWCNNAKTDEFSVKEFEPIAKGINIVWNKRLGDKEGDKAFDNIIKFPYDTYKEKIKPLK
;
A
#
# COMPACT_ATOMS: atom_id res chain seq x y z
N MET A 1 -39.23 4.82 15.76
CA MET A 1 -38.45 5.32 14.60
C MET A 1 -37.02 5.62 14.99
N ILE A 2 -36.74 6.46 15.99
CA ILE A 2 -35.36 6.69 16.49
C ILE A 2 -34.77 5.39 17.07
N GLU A 3 -35.51 4.68 17.93
CA GLU A 3 -35.08 3.37 18.48
C GLU A 3 -34.86 2.28 17.40
N GLU A 4 -35.58 2.36 16.28
CA GLU A 4 -35.40 1.45 15.14
C GLU A 4 -34.15 1.81 14.32
N TRP A 5 -33.82 3.11 14.24
CA TRP A 5 -32.60 3.63 13.61
C TRP A 5 -31.36 3.34 14.46
N GLU A 6 -31.44 3.50 15.78
CA GLU A 6 -30.33 3.18 16.68
C GLU A 6 -29.96 1.69 16.61
N LYS A 7 -30.97 0.83 16.60
CA LYS A 7 -30.78 -0.62 16.46
C LYS A 7 -30.15 -1.03 15.12
N GLN A 8 -30.49 -0.34 14.01
CA GLN A 8 -29.91 -0.60 12.69
C GLN A 8 -28.49 -0.05 12.53
N ILE A 9 -28.12 0.98 13.30
CA ILE A 9 -26.79 1.56 13.32
C ILE A 9 -25.83 0.73 14.21
N ASP A 10 -26.34 0.13 15.29
CA ASP A 10 -25.59 -0.76 16.17
C ASP A 10 -25.30 -2.15 15.55
N GLU A 11 -26.08 -2.57 14.54
CA GLU A 11 -25.81 -3.79 13.75
C GLU A 11 -24.67 -3.63 12.75
N ILE A 12 -24.27 -2.38 12.47
CA ILE A 12 -23.10 -2.07 11.66
C ILE A 12 -21.89 -2.19 12.60
N ASN A 13 -20.90 -3.01 12.26
CA ASN A 13 -19.64 -3.05 13.00
C ASN A 13 -18.75 -1.89 12.52
N TRP A 14 -19.08 -0.66 12.92
CA TRP A 14 -18.32 0.56 12.61
C TRP A 14 -17.84 1.22 13.90
N SER A 15 -16.60 1.72 13.89
CA SER A 15 -15.98 2.40 15.04
C SER A 15 -16.31 3.90 15.01
N GLY A 16 -17.56 4.28 15.29
CA GLY A 16 -18.08 5.65 15.20
C GLY A 16 -19.10 5.95 16.29
N THR A 17 -19.16 7.20 16.76
CA THR A 17 -20.30 7.72 17.52
C THR A 17 -21.22 8.49 16.58
N TYR A 18 -22.51 8.52 16.88
CA TYR A 18 -23.45 9.37 16.18
C TYR A 18 -24.42 10.00 17.18
N GLU A 19 -24.91 11.17 16.82
CA GLU A 19 -25.95 11.88 17.55
C GLU A 19 -27.05 12.25 16.56
N ILE A 20 -28.29 11.87 16.87
CA ILE A 20 -29.46 12.27 16.10
C ILE A 20 -30.17 13.37 16.89
N THR A 21 -30.22 14.57 16.34
CA THR A 21 -30.97 15.69 16.91
C THR A 21 -32.16 16.04 16.03
N ILE A 22 -33.21 16.59 16.65
CA ILE A 22 -34.37 17.12 15.92
C ILE A 22 -34.41 18.63 16.12
N GLU A 23 -34.17 19.37 15.04
CA GLU A 23 -34.32 20.83 15.02
C GLU A 23 -35.38 21.22 13.99
N ASN A 24 -36.39 21.97 14.44
CA ASN A 24 -37.47 22.49 13.58
C ASN A 24 -38.19 21.41 12.74
N GLY A 25 -38.42 20.23 13.34
CA GLY A 25 -39.09 19.11 12.67
C GLY A 25 -38.24 18.42 11.59
N LYS A 26 -36.95 18.75 11.48
CA LYS A 26 -35.98 18.07 10.62
C LYS A 26 -35.00 17.28 11.48
N TYR A 27 -34.80 16.02 11.10
CA TYR A 27 -33.79 15.16 11.70
C TYR A 27 -32.40 15.57 11.19
N GLN A 28 -31.47 15.79 12.10
CA GLN A 28 -30.06 15.96 11.81
C GLN A 28 -29.31 14.76 12.41
N CYS A 29 -28.53 14.07 11.59
CA CYS A 29 -27.65 13.00 12.05
C CYS A 29 -26.22 13.49 11.98
N ASN A 30 -25.62 13.71 13.14
CA ASN A 30 -24.23 14.10 13.29
C ASN A 30 -23.42 12.81 13.50
N ILE A 31 -22.63 12.45 12.49
CA ILE A 31 -21.78 11.25 12.54
C ILE A 31 -20.37 11.68 12.93
N GLU A 32 -19.94 11.29 14.12
CA GLU A 32 -18.56 11.40 14.58
C GLU A 32 -17.85 10.06 14.36
N PHE A 33 -17.01 9.97 13.33
CA PHE A 33 -16.20 8.78 13.13
C PHE A 33 -15.16 8.68 14.27
N GLU A 34 -15.11 7.60 15.06
CA GLU A 34 -14.07 7.41 16.11
C GLU A 34 -12.67 7.29 15.48
N LYS A 35 -12.62 7.09 14.15
CA LYS A 35 -11.40 7.06 13.35
C LYS A 35 -11.54 8.08 12.22
N PRO A 36 -10.68 9.11 12.13
CA PRO A 36 -10.68 10.00 10.99
C PRO A 36 -10.37 9.20 9.73
N ILE A 37 -11.40 8.95 8.90
CA ILE A 37 -11.18 8.53 7.52
C ILE A 37 -10.38 9.67 6.89
N SER A 38 -9.10 9.43 6.64
CA SER A 38 -8.27 10.34 5.87
C SER A 38 -8.76 10.30 4.42
N LEU A 39 -9.87 10.98 4.15
CA LEU A 39 -10.27 11.30 2.80
C LEU A 39 -9.15 12.13 2.19
N PRO A 40 -8.61 11.75 1.01
CA PRO A 40 -7.55 12.50 0.36
C PRO A 40 -7.94 13.97 0.26
N LYS A 41 -7.04 14.87 0.65
CA LYS A 41 -7.17 16.32 0.42
C LYS A 41 -7.17 16.59 -1.09
N ALA A 42 -8.30 16.38 -1.75
CA ALA A 42 -8.58 16.85 -3.09
C ALA A 42 -9.66 17.93 -3.01
N LYS A 43 -9.27 19.18 -3.32
CA LYS A 43 -10.04 20.40 -3.05
C LYS A 43 -11.28 20.64 -3.94
N SER A 44 -11.62 19.80 -4.91
CA SER A 44 -12.76 20.06 -5.82
C SER A 44 -13.89 19.02 -5.76
N THR A 45 -13.59 17.74 -5.65
CA THR A 45 -14.60 16.66 -5.64
C THR A 45 -15.31 16.51 -4.29
N ASN A 46 -14.69 16.94 -3.19
CA ASN A 46 -15.23 16.78 -1.84
C ASN A 46 -16.28 17.85 -1.50
N GLN A 47 -16.19 19.07 -2.04
CA GLN A 47 -17.20 20.12 -1.82
C GLN A 47 -18.51 19.82 -2.56
N SER A 48 -18.43 19.27 -3.77
CA SER A 48 -19.61 18.77 -4.50
C SER A 48 -20.27 17.60 -3.77
N LEU A 49 -19.46 16.72 -3.16
CA LEU A 49 -19.96 15.63 -2.31
C LEU A 49 -20.64 16.16 -1.04
N ILE A 50 -19.99 17.06 -0.29
CA ILE A 50 -20.57 17.69 0.91
C ILE A 50 -21.88 18.43 0.56
N LYS A 51 -21.93 19.08 -0.61
CA LYS A 51 -23.14 19.73 -1.11
C LYS A 51 -24.25 18.70 -1.39
N LYS A 52 -23.95 17.60 -2.09
CA LYS A 52 -24.90 16.49 -2.33
C LYS A 52 -25.34 15.77 -1.06
N ILE A 53 -24.47 15.65 -0.05
CA ILE A 53 -24.80 15.12 1.28
C ILE A 53 -25.80 16.03 1.99
N LYS A 54 -25.57 17.34 1.93
CA LYS A 54 -26.45 18.35 2.56
C LYS A 54 -27.80 18.54 1.84
N GLU A 55 -27.86 18.20 0.55
CA GLU A 55 -29.05 18.39 -0.31
C GLU A 55 -29.92 17.13 -0.45
N ASN A 56 -29.43 15.93 -0.05
CA ASN A 56 -30.19 14.68 -0.16
C ASN A 56 -31.00 14.38 1.11
N THR A 57 -32.32 14.16 0.94
CA THR A 57 -33.20 13.62 1.99
C THR A 57 -33.37 12.10 1.89
N ASP A 58 -32.84 11.46 0.84
CA ASP A 58 -32.83 10.01 0.67
C ASP A 58 -31.47 9.44 1.08
N HIS A 59 -31.45 8.83 2.27
CA HIS A 59 -30.27 8.23 2.85
C HIS A 59 -29.74 7.03 2.03
N THR A 60 -30.59 6.33 1.28
CA THR A 60 -30.22 5.17 0.44
C THR A 60 -29.27 5.56 -0.68
N ALA A 61 -29.57 6.67 -1.38
CA ALA A 61 -28.73 7.21 -2.43
C ALA A 61 -27.37 7.70 -1.90
N LEU A 62 -27.35 8.21 -0.67
CA LEU A 62 -26.13 8.62 0.01
C LEU A 62 -25.24 7.42 0.37
N TYR A 63 -25.81 6.36 0.96
CA TYR A 63 -25.08 5.14 1.30
C TYR A 63 -24.38 4.54 0.08
N LYS A 64 -25.13 4.38 -1.01
CA LYS A 64 -24.60 3.86 -2.28
C LYS A 64 -23.41 4.66 -2.79
N LEU A 65 -23.47 5.99 -2.70
CA LEU A 65 -22.39 6.86 -3.20
C LEU A 65 -21.12 6.78 -2.33
N ILE A 66 -21.26 6.60 -1.02
CA ILE A 66 -20.12 6.41 -0.11
C ILE A 66 -19.45 5.06 -0.39
N ASP A 67 -20.24 4.00 -0.50
CA ASP A 67 -19.75 2.65 -0.81
C ASP A 67 -19.03 2.59 -2.16
N GLU A 68 -19.62 3.19 -3.20
CA GLU A 68 -18.99 3.28 -4.53
C GLU A 68 -17.63 3.99 -4.48
N ARG A 69 -17.51 5.06 -3.68
CA ARG A 69 -16.23 5.77 -3.51
C ARG A 69 -15.22 4.96 -2.71
N TYR A 70 -15.68 4.24 -1.70
CA TYR A 70 -14.84 3.39 -0.88
C TYR A 70 -14.25 2.24 -1.73
N GLU A 71 -15.10 1.52 -2.46
CA GLU A 71 -14.68 0.46 -3.38
C GLU A 71 -13.75 1.00 -4.47
N SER A 72 -14.06 2.16 -5.06
CA SER A 72 -13.20 2.80 -6.04
C SER A 72 -11.81 3.11 -5.47
N SER A 73 -11.72 3.56 -4.20
CA SER A 73 -10.45 3.83 -3.55
C SER A 73 -9.63 2.56 -3.32
N ILE A 74 -10.25 1.47 -2.86
CA ILE A 74 -9.58 0.18 -2.65
C ILE A 74 -9.10 -0.38 -3.98
N THR A 75 -9.99 -0.39 -5.00
CA THR A 75 -9.67 -0.83 -6.36
C THR A 75 -8.49 -0.05 -6.93
N SER A 76 -8.47 1.28 -6.76
CA SER A 76 -7.35 2.10 -7.21
C SER A 76 -6.04 1.73 -6.51
N LYS A 77 -6.05 1.51 -5.18
CA LYS A 77 -4.85 1.09 -4.44
C LYS A 77 -4.34 -0.28 -4.91
N TYR A 78 -5.25 -1.22 -5.12
CA TYR A 78 -4.92 -2.56 -5.61
C TYR A 78 -4.27 -2.51 -7.00
N ASN A 79 -4.89 -1.79 -7.93
CA ASN A 79 -4.37 -1.60 -9.28
C ASN A 79 -3.01 -0.88 -9.28
N ASN A 80 -2.81 0.10 -8.39
CA ASN A 80 -1.50 0.75 -8.25
C ASN A 80 -0.43 -0.24 -7.80
N LYS A 81 -0.73 -1.10 -6.82
CA LYS A 81 0.21 -2.15 -6.38
C LYS A 81 0.54 -3.14 -7.48
N ARG A 82 -0.45 -3.58 -8.24
CA ARG A 82 -0.26 -4.43 -9.42
C ARG A 82 0.65 -3.78 -10.47
N THR A 83 0.39 -2.51 -10.80
CA THR A 83 1.20 -1.74 -11.75
C THR A 83 2.63 -1.54 -11.27
N ASP A 84 2.83 -1.19 -9.99
CA ASP A 84 4.16 -1.02 -9.40
C ASP A 84 4.95 -2.34 -9.40
N SER A 85 4.27 -3.46 -9.12
CA SER A 85 4.85 -4.80 -9.15
C SER A 85 5.26 -5.19 -10.56
N PHE A 86 4.38 -5.01 -11.55
CA PHE A 86 4.68 -5.26 -12.96
C PHE A 86 5.87 -4.42 -13.45
N ASN A 87 5.91 -3.13 -13.10
CA ASN A 87 7.00 -2.24 -13.46
C ASN A 87 8.36 -2.69 -12.90
N SER A 88 8.36 -3.23 -11.69
CA SER A 88 9.58 -3.76 -11.06
C SER A 88 9.99 -5.06 -11.73
N TYR A 89 9.03 -5.96 -11.93
CA TYR A 89 9.21 -7.25 -12.58
C TYR A 89 9.80 -7.12 -14.00
N ILE A 90 9.20 -6.28 -14.85
CA ILE A 90 9.65 -6.12 -16.24
C ILE A 90 11.04 -5.47 -16.32
N ARG A 91 11.40 -4.59 -15.38
CA ARG A 91 12.76 -4.01 -15.32
C ARG A 91 13.80 -5.04 -14.93
N ILE A 92 13.50 -5.90 -13.95
CA ILE A 92 14.40 -6.98 -13.55
C ILE A 92 14.61 -7.94 -14.73
N LEU A 93 13.55 -8.29 -15.46
CA LEU A 93 13.66 -9.16 -16.62
C LEU A 93 14.43 -8.52 -17.77
N ALA A 94 14.13 -7.28 -18.11
CA ALA A 94 14.87 -6.54 -19.13
C ALA A 94 16.34 -6.40 -18.76
N PHE A 95 16.64 -6.12 -17.48
CA PHE A 95 18.01 -6.06 -16.98
C PHE A 95 18.76 -7.39 -17.19
N ASN A 96 18.17 -8.51 -16.77
CA ASN A 96 18.80 -9.82 -16.93
C ASN A 96 18.95 -10.20 -18.41
N TYR A 97 17.97 -9.88 -19.26
CA TYR A 97 18.06 -10.09 -20.71
C TYR A 97 19.25 -9.34 -21.33
N ILE A 98 19.45 -8.08 -20.93
CA ILE A 98 20.53 -7.24 -21.46
C ILE A 98 21.89 -7.72 -20.95
N LEU A 99 21.98 -8.09 -19.67
CA LEU A 99 23.24 -8.48 -19.03
C LEU A 99 23.93 -9.68 -19.70
N ASP A 100 23.14 -10.55 -20.35
CA ASP A 100 23.63 -11.74 -21.05
C ASP A 100 24.07 -11.46 -22.51
N LYS A 101 23.94 -10.22 -23.00
CA LYS A 101 24.23 -9.82 -24.40
C LYS A 101 25.51 -8.96 -24.49
N GLU A 102 26.11 -8.90 -25.68
CA GLU A 102 27.20 -7.93 -25.94
C GLU A 102 26.66 -6.49 -26.01
N GLU A 103 27.51 -5.51 -25.69
CA GLU A 103 27.10 -4.10 -25.70
C GLU A 103 26.59 -3.67 -27.08
N GLY A 104 25.40 -3.04 -27.11
CA GLY A 104 24.74 -2.62 -28.34
C GLY A 104 24.01 -3.73 -29.11
N ASN A 105 24.09 -4.99 -28.69
CA ASN A 105 23.45 -6.12 -29.36
C ASN A 105 22.21 -6.63 -28.61
N TYR A 106 21.23 -5.75 -28.41
CA TYR A 106 19.93 -6.14 -27.85
C TYR A 106 18.82 -5.22 -28.37
N ASP A 107 17.69 -5.86 -28.66
CA ASP A 107 16.48 -5.22 -29.16
C ASP A 107 15.34 -5.40 -28.14
N LEU A 108 14.69 -4.30 -27.76
CA LEU A 108 13.51 -4.34 -26.89
C LEU A 108 12.32 -5.01 -27.57
N GLN A 109 12.21 -4.92 -28.91
CA GLN A 109 11.18 -5.62 -29.66
C GLN A 109 11.35 -7.13 -29.53
N GLU A 110 12.58 -7.60 -29.73
CA GLU A 110 12.94 -9.00 -29.54
C GLU A 110 12.65 -9.46 -28.10
N PHE A 111 13.01 -8.65 -27.10
CA PHE A 111 12.70 -8.93 -25.69
C PHE A 111 11.20 -9.11 -25.44
N PHE A 112 10.35 -8.20 -25.93
CA PHE A 112 8.90 -8.29 -25.74
C PHE A 112 8.28 -9.44 -26.54
N LYS A 113 8.76 -9.74 -27.74
CA LYS A 113 8.26 -10.87 -28.55
C LYS A 113 8.60 -12.23 -27.94
N GLN A 114 9.79 -12.35 -27.36
CA GLN A 114 10.24 -13.55 -26.67
C GLN A 114 9.74 -13.61 -25.22
N PHE A 115 8.95 -12.63 -24.79
CA PHE A 115 8.51 -12.54 -23.42
C PHE A 115 7.51 -13.64 -23.07
N GLU A 116 7.98 -14.60 -22.30
CA GLU A 116 7.13 -15.51 -21.56
C GLU A 116 7.16 -15.12 -20.08
N PHE A 117 5.99 -15.11 -19.44
CA PHE A 117 5.93 -14.91 -18.01
C PHE A 117 6.76 -16.00 -17.32
N LYS A 118 7.73 -15.60 -16.51
CA LYS A 118 8.52 -16.51 -15.67
C LYS A 118 8.59 -15.96 -14.27
N LYS A 119 8.49 -16.84 -13.27
CA LYS A 119 8.69 -16.45 -11.88
C LYS A 119 10.14 -16.01 -11.69
N LEU A 120 10.34 -14.82 -11.12
CA LEU A 120 11.69 -14.36 -10.76
C LEU A 120 12.27 -15.28 -9.70
N VAL A 121 13.52 -15.68 -9.89
CA VAL A 121 14.29 -16.35 -8.84
C VAL A 121 15.10 -15.31 -8.06
N GLU A 122 15.50 -15.65 -6.84
CA GLU A 122 16.28 -14.75 -5.96
C GLU A 122 17.50 -14.16 -6.67
N LYS A 123 18.20 -14.98 -7.48
CA LYS A 123 19.35 -14.55 -8.28
C LYS A 123 19.00 -13.40 -9.24
N ASP A 124 17.81 -13.39 -9.85
CA ASP A 124 17.38 -12.35 -10.77
C ASP A 124 17.23 -11.00 -10.05
N VAL A 125 16.62 -11.05 -8.86
CA VAL A 125 16.39 -9.87 -8.01
C VAL A 125 17.71 -9.34 -7.46
N VAL A 126 18.55 -10.23 -6.92
CA VAL A 126 19.87 -9.89 -6.36
C VAL A 126 20.79 -9.31 -7.43
N ASN A 127 20.79 -9.85 -8.64
CA ASN A 127 21.56 -9.27 -9.75
C ASN A 127 21.11 -7.82 -10.01
N TYR A 128 19.81 -7.57 -10.10
CA TYR A 128 19.29 -6.23 -10.35
C TYR A 128 19.60 -5.27 -9.19
N THR A 129 19.36 -5.66 -7.94
CA THR A 129 19.58 -4.77 -6.79
C THR A 129 21.07 -4.51 -6.56
N ASN A 130 21.92 -5.55 -6.59
CA ASN A 130 23.33 -5.39 -6.24
C ASN A 130 24.17 -4.90 -7.41
N LYS A 131 23.87 -5.28 -8.65
CA LYS A 131 24.70 -4.86 -9.81
C LYS A 131 24.19 -3.59 -10.46
N TYR A 132 22.89 -3.43 -10.62
CA TYR A 132 22.33 -2.26 -11.31
C TYR A 132 22.06 -1.10 -10.38
N ILE A 133 21.38 -1.32 -9.24
CA ILE A 133 21.00 -0.20 -8.36
C ILE A 133 22.22 0.40 -7.64
N GLN A 134 23.16 -0.43 -7.15
CA GLN A 134 24.30 0.03 -6.35
C GLN A 134 25.49 0.62 -7.15
N TYR A 135 25.71 0.23 -8.40
CA TYR A 135 26.85 0.72 -9.20
C TYR A 135 26.44 1.80 -10.20
N HIS A 136 27.21 2.90 -10.26
CA HIS A 136 26.76 4.15 -10.89
C HIS A 136 27.30 4.43 -12.30
N SER A 137 28.42 3.83 -12.73
CA SER A 137 28.99 4.11 -14.06
C SER A 137 28.73 2.99 -15.07
N GLU A 138 28.94 1.73 -14.67
CA GLU A 138 28.92 0.57 -15.56
C GLU A 138 28.32 -0.64 -14.85
N VAL A 139 27.63 -1.50 -15.60
CA VAL A 139 27.07 -2.76 -15.10
C VAL A 139 27.44 -3.89 -16.05
N GLY A 140 28.41 -4.70 -15.64
CA GLY A 140 29.00 -5.71 -16.53
C GLY A 140 29.75 -5.04 -17.69
N LYS A 141 29.32 -5.30 -18.93
CA LYS A 141 29.90 -4.72 -20.16
C LYS A 141 29.15 -3.48 -20.65
N HIS A 142 28.19 -2.95 -19.89
CA HIS A 142 27.28 -1.91 -20.37
C HIS A 142 27.39 -0.61 -19.58
N LYS A 143 27.32 0.52 -20.29
CA LYS A 143 27.11 1.83 -19.67
C LYS A 143 25.71 1.95 -19.08
N ARG A 144 25.62 2.46 -17.84
CA ARG A 144 24.34 2.59 -17.12
C ARG A 144 23.35 3.54 -17.81
N GLU A 145 23.83 4.65 -18.38
CA GLU A 145 23.00 5.66 -19.06
C GLU A 145 22.13 5.03 -20.15
N TYR A 146 22.66 4.04 -20.87
CA TYR A 146 21.94 3.35 -21.93
C TYR A 146 20.84 2.43 -21.36
N LEU A 147 21.09 1.72 -20.25
CA LEU A 147 20.06 0.95 -19.53
C LEU A 147 18.93 1.86 -19.01
N GLU A 148 19.28 3.04 -18.50
CA GLU A 148 18.33 4.02 -17.97
C GLU A 148 17.37 4.54 -19.04
N GLU A 149 17.84 4.76 -20.27
CA GLU A 149 16.97 5.15 -21.39
C GLU A 149 15.90 4.08 -21.67
N HIS A 150 16.29 2.81 -21.66
CA HIS A 150 15.36 1.68 -21.87
C HIS A 150 14.37 1.53 -20.72
N PHE A 151 14.84 1.59 -19.47
CA PHE A 151 13.93 1.52 -18.32
C PHE A 151 12.99 2.72 -18.24
N LYS A 152 13.42 3.90 -18.72
CA LYS A 152 12.56 5.06 -18.87
C LYS A 152 11.47 4.81 -19.91
N LYS A 153 11.80 4.24 -21.07
CA LYS A 153 10.81 3.84 -22.09
C LYS A 153 9.80 2.85 -21.50
N ILE A 154 10.27 1.77 -20.87
CA ILE A 154 9.40 0.75 -20.25
C ILE A 154 8.49 1.37 -19.19
N LYS A 155 9.03 2.22 -18.31
CA LYS A 155 8.26 2.94 -17.29
C LYS A 155 7.20 3.84 -17.91
N CYS A 156 7.54 4.56 -18.99
CA CYS A 156 6.61 5.42 -19.69
C CYS A 156 5.49 4.61 -20.37
N ILE A 157 5.82 3.53 -21.09
CA ILE A 157 4.84 2.67 -21.76
C ILE A 157 3.86 2.06 -20.74
N ALA A 158 4.36 1.68 -19.57
CA ALA A 158 3.52 1.16 -18.49
C ALA A 158 2.66 2.23 -17.78
N SER A 159 2.92 3.52 -18.02
CA SER A 159 2.24 4.63 -17.36
C SER A 159 1.16 5.24 -18.25
N ASP A 160 -0.04 5.40 -17.70
CA ASP A 160 -1.16 6.05 -18.40
C ASP A 160 -1.08 7.59 -18.40
N SER A 161 0.04 8.17 -17.95
CA SER A 161 0.22 9.63 -17.88
C SER A 161 0.22 10.27 -19.27
N LYS A 162 -0.33 11.49 -19.38
CA LYS A 162 -0.41 12.22 -20.66
C LYS A 162 0.98 12.45 -21.25
N GLU A 163 1.99 12.66 -20.41
CA GLU A 163 3.39 12.84 -20.79
C GLU A 163 3.99 11.56 -21.38
N CYS A 164 3.59 10.40 -20.85
CA CYS A 164 4.08 9.10 -21.27
C CYS A 164 3.39 8.56 -22.53
N LYS A 165 2.16 9.01 -22.84
CA LYS A 165 1.45 8.66 -24.08
C LYS A 165 2.24 8.96 -25.36
N LYS A 166 3.05 10.04 -25.34
CA LYS A 166 3.93 10.36 -26.47
C LYS A 166 4.99 9.29 -26.72
N GLU A 167 5.52 8.69 -25.65
CA GLU A 167 6.52 7.62 -25.75
C GLU A 167 5.88 6.31 -26.20
N ALA A 168 4.72 5.97 -25.62
CA ALA A 168 3.94 4.80 -26.04
C ALA A 168 3.52 4.85 -27.52
N ASN A 169 3.24 6.06 -28.05
CA ASN A 169 2.89 6.24 -29.47
C ASN A 169 4.07 6.06 -30.43
N LYS A 170 5.32 6.07 -29.95
CA LYS A 170 6.50 5.76 -30.79
C LYS A 170 6.66 4.27 -31.04
N LEU A 171 6.01 3.42 -30.24
CA LEU A 171 5.98 2.00 -30.47
C LEU A 171 5.17 1.67 -31.73
N THR A 172 5.65 0.69 -32.47
CA THR A 172 4.89 -0.06 -33.47
C THR A 172 3.71 -0.76 -32.81
N GLU A 173 2.70 -1.13 -33.61
CA GLU A 173 1.55 -1.88 -33.10
C GLU A 173 1.96 -3.26 -32.55
N GLU A 174 2.95 -3.90 -33.18
CA GLU A 174 3.47 -5.19 -32.72
C GLU A 174 4.15 -5.09 -31.33
N GLU A 175 4.91 -4.02 -31.06
CA GLU A 175 5.49 -3.78 -29.74
C GLU A 175 4.43 -3.52 -28.66
N LYS A 176 3.37 -2.77 -29.01
CA LYS A 176 2.26 -2.51 -28.08
C LYS A 176 1.53 -3.80 -27.75
N GLU A 177 1.26 -4.62 -28.76
CA GLU A 177 0.61 -5.92 -28.58
C GLU A 177 1.46 -6.84 -27.70
N ALA A 178 2.75 -6.97 -27.97
CA ALA A 178 3.66 -7.80 -27.16
C ALA A 178 3.75 -7.33 -25.70
N PHE A 179 3.84 -6.01 -25.47
CA PHE A 179 3.84 -5.43 -24.13
C PHE A 179 2.52 -5.69 -23.39
N ASN A 180 1.37 -5.48 -24.05
CA ASN A 180 0.05 -5.69 -23.45
C ASN A 180 -0.18 -7.17 -23.11
N ASN A 181 0.17 -8.08 -24.02
CA ASN A 181 0.10 -9.53 -23.78
C ASN A 181 0.94 -9.93 -22.55
N SER A 182 2.13 -9.34 -22.40
CA SER A 182 3.02 -9.57 -21.24
C SER A 182 2.40 -9.04 -19.94
N LYS A 183 1.82 -7.84 -19.99
CA LYS A 183 1.14 -7.21 -18.86
C LYS A 183 -0.09 -8.01 -18.43
N ASP A 184 -0.88 -8.52 -19.37
CA ASP A 184 -2.08 -9.31 -19.08
C ASP A 184 -1.75 -10.65 -18.42
N LYS A 185 -0.74 -11.37 -18.94
CA LYS A 185 -0.23 -12.59 -18.29
C LYS A 185 0.25 -12.32 -16.86
N TYR A 186 0.99 -11.23 -16.64
CA TYR A 186 1.43 -10.85 -15.29
C TYR A 186 0.25 -10.47 -14.40
N ASN A 187 -0.75 -9.77 -14.91
CA ASN A 187 -1.93 -9.38 -14.14
C ASN A 187 -2.70 -10.60 -13.62
N VAL A 188 -2.82 -11.65 -14.44
CA VAL A 188 -3.40 -12.95 -14.01
C VAL A 188 -2.58 -13.53 -12.87
N HIS A 189 -1.26 -13.62 -13.03
CA HIS A 189 -0.36 -14.14 -11.99
C HIS A 189 -0.44 -13.33 -10.67
N PHE A 190 -0.50 -12.00 -10.77
CA PHE A 190 -0.62 -11.14 -9.60
C PHE A 190 -1.92 -11.40 -8.85
N GLU A 191 -3.05 -11.53 -9.55
CA GLU A 191 -4.36 -11.83 -8.95
C GLU A 191 -4.39 -13.22 -8.30
N GLU A 192 -3.73 -14.20 -8.91
CA GLU A 192 -3.60 -15.55 -8.33
C GLU A 192 -2.84 -15.54 -7.00
N ASN A 193 -1.75 -14.76 -6.91
CA ASN A 193 -0.92 -14.66 -5.71
C ASN A 193 -1.52 -13.75 -4.63
N PHE A 194 -2.14 -12.64 -5.02
CA PHE A 194 -2.68 -11.65 -4.09
C PHE A 194 -4.06 -11.16 -4.52
N LYS A 195 -5.06 -12.01 -4.34
CA LYS A 195 -6.45 -11.74 -4.73
C LYS A 195 -6.95 -10.41 -4.19
N TYR A 196 -7.79 -9.73 -4.97
CA TYR A 196 -8.45 -8.49 -4.55
C TYR A 196 -9.17 -8.63 -3.21
N ALA A 197 -9.85 -9.77 -2.97
CA ALA A 197 -10.55 -10.02 -1.71
C ALA A 197 -9.60 -10.07 -0.50
N ASP A 198 -8.43 -10.72 -0.63
CA ASP A 198 -7.42 -10.78 0.42
C ASP A 198 -6.78 -9.40 0.65
N PHE A 199 -6.49 -8.66 -0.43
CA PHE A 199 -6.00 -7.28 -0.34
C PHE A 199 -7.00 -6.36 0.38
N LYS A 200 -8.28 -6.47 0.01
CA LYS A 200 -9.36 -5.69 0.62
C LYS A 200 -9.51 -6.04 2.10
N SER A 201 -9.66 -7.32 2.44
CA SER A 201 -9.71 -7.80 3.82
C SER A 201 -8.51 -7.27 4.62
N MET A 202 -7.30 -7.33 4.05
CA MET A 202 -6.10 -6.78 4.69
C MET A 202 -6.18 -5.28 4.97
N LEU A 203 -6.73 -4.48 4.06
CA LEU A 203 -6.88 -3.03 4.26
C LEU A 203 -8.01 -2.66 5.24
N VAL A 204 -9.10 -3.43 5.25
CA VAL A 204 -10.32 -3.11 6.01
C VAL A 204 -10.23 -3.63 7.44
N GLU A 205 -9.78 -4.87 7.61
CA GLU A 205 -9.86 -5.58 8.89
C GLU A 205 -8.61 -5.35 9.75
N ASN A 206 -7.45 -5.10 9.14
CA ASN A 206 -6.20 -4.93 9.89
C ASN A 206 -5.86 -3.47 10.11
N ASN A 207 -6.17 -2.99 11.31
CA ASN A 207 -5.86 -1.63 11.74
C ASN A 207 -4.59 -1.52 12.61
N GLN A 208 -3.78 -2.58 12.70
CA GLN A 208 -2.56 -2.64 13.52
C GLN A 208 -1.33 -2.91 12.66
N CYS A 209 -0.21 -2.29 13.05
CA CYS A 209 1.09 -2.55 12.44
C CYS A 209 1.58 -3.94 12.82
N CYS A 210 1.90 -4.76 11.83
CA CYS A 210 2.35 -6.13 12.00
C CYS A 210 3.73 -6.25 12.69
N TYR A 211 4.48 -5.15 12.77
CA TYR A 211 5.82 -5.10 13.37
C TYR A 211 5.79 -4.54 14.80
N CYS A 212 5.39 -3.28 14.98
CA CYS A 212 5.44 -2.63 16.29
C CYS A 212 4.10 -2.66 17.05
N GLY A 213 3.03 -3.19 16.45
CA GLY A 213 1.71 -3.32 17.09
C GLY A 213 0.87 -2.04 17.15
N ILE A 214 1.41 -0.87 16.80
CA ILE A 214 0.65 0.38 16.87
C ILE A 214 -0.60 0.31 16.00
N SER A 215 -1.75 0.74 16.53
CA SER A 215 -2.99 0.81 15.77
C SER A 215 -3.14 2.14 15.02
N LEU A 216 -4.03 2.17 14.03
CA LEU A 216 -4.40 3.37 13.31
C LEU A 216 -4.98 4.44 14.27
N ASN A 217 -5.73 4.02 15.29
CA ASN A 217 -6.29 4.92 16.32
C ASN A 217 -5.18 5.54 17.16
N ASN A 218 -4.17 4.76 17.53
CA ASN A 218 -3.01 5.30 18.24
C ASN A 218 -2.28 6.34 17.40
N LEU A 219 -2.12 6.11 16.09
CA LEU A 219 -1.53 7.09 15.17
C LEU A 219 -2.35 8.38 15.11
N TYR A 220 -3.68 8.29 15.07
CA TYR A 220 -4.54 9.47 15.11
C TYR A 220 -4.41 10.24 16.43
N SER A 221 -4.44 9.55 17.57
CA SER A 221 -4.25 10.19 18.87
C SER A 221 -2.90 10.89 18.99
N LEU A 222 -1.82 10.24 18.53
CA LEU A 222 -0.50 10.87 18.52
C LEU A 222 -0.45 12.10 17.61
N ARG A 223 -1.15 12.09 16.48
CA ARG A 223 -1.21 13.20 15.54
C ARG A 223 -1.94 14.40 16.14
N GLU A 224 -3.12 14.17 16.71
CA GLU A 224 -3.94 15.22 17.34
C GLU A 224 -3.19 15.90 18.49
N LYS A 225 -2.41 15.12 19.25
CA LYS A 225 -1.55 15.62 20.33
C LYS A 225 -0.23 16.24 19.85
N GLY A 226 0.03 16.30 18.54
CA GLY A 226 1.29 16.81 17.99
C GLY A 226 2.53 15.98 18.35
N LYS A 227 2.37 14.72 18.77
CA LYS A 227 3.45 13.82 19.23
C LYS A 227 4.13 13.06 18.08
N ILE A 228 3.66 13.25 16.85
CA ILE A 228 4.28 12.76 15.61
C ILE A 228 4.25 13.85 14.54
N SER A 229 5.30 13.90 13.72
CA SER A 229 5.45 14.85 12.64
C SER A 229 5.90 14.16 11.36
N SER A 230 5.52 14.73 10.20
CA SER A 230 5.94 14.24 8.89
C SER A 230 6.15 15.42 7.95
N LYS A 231 7.33 15.48 7.33
CA LYS A 231 7.68 16.52 6.35
C LYS A 231 7.00 16.31 5.00
N SER A 232 6.62 15.07 4.67
CA SER A 232 6.05 14.69 3.37
C SER A 232 4.52 14.64 3.37
N GLY A 233 3.88 14.86 4.53
CA GLY A 233 2.45 14.62 4.72
C GLY A 233 2.06 13.14 4.74
N ARG A 234 3.01 12.21 4.54
CA ARG A 234 2.81 10.76 4.66
C ARG A 234 2.93 10.30 6.11
N GLY A 235 2.46 9.09 6.39
CA GLY A 235 2.69 8.41 7.67
C GLY A 235 1.56 8.45 8.69
N PHE A 236 0.41 8.98 8.30
CA PHE A 236 -0.80 8.99 9.13
C PHE A 236 -1.81 7.90 8.77
N SER A 237 -1.40 6.92 7.96
CA SER A 237 -2.18 5.75 7.58
C SER A 237 -1.31 4.51 7.64
N MET A 238 -1.95 3.34 7.70
CA MET A 238 -1.25 2.07 7.46
C MET A 238 -0.91 1.93 5.98
N GLU A 239 0.18 1.22 5.71
CA GLU A 239 0.67 0.89 4.38
C GLU A 239 0.78 -0.63 4.26
N ILE A 240 0.59 -1.16 3.05
CA ILE A 240 0.93 -2.56 2.78
C ILE A 240 2.42 -2.65 2.54
N ASP A 241 3.07 -3.48 3.35
CA ASP A 241 4.49 -3.83 3.27
C ASP A 241 4.67 -5.30 2.89
N ARG A 242 5.81 -5.61 2.27
CA ARG A 242 6.27 -6.98 1.99
C ARG A 242 7.24 -7.43 3.07
N ARG A 243 6.89 -8.50 3.77
CA ARG A 243 7.72 -9.16 4.79
C ARG A 243 9.09 -9.51 4.21
N SER A 244 9.10 -10.09 3.02
CA SER A 244 10.28 -10.36 2.20
C SER A 244 10.27 -9.42 0.99
N PRO A 245 11.10 -8.35 0.98
CA PRO A 245 11.08 -7.32 -0.05
C PRO A 245 11.41 -7.83 -1.47
N ASN A 246 12.18 -8.91 -1.56
CA ASN A 246 12.58 -9.51 -2.83
C ASN A 246 11.56 -10.52 -3.37
N LEU A 247 10.49 -10.81 -2.62
CA LEU A 247 9.41 -11.69 -3.07
C LEU A 247 8.20 -10.87 -3.56
N GLU A 248 7.39 -11.51 -4.38
CA GLU A 248 6.17 -10.92 -4.93
C GLU A 248 5.13 -10.62 -3.86
N TYR A 249 4.17 -9.75 -4.21
CA TYR A 249 2.99 -9.54 -3.38
C TYR A 249 2.17 -10.84 -3.32
N SER A 250 1.83 -11.24 -2.10
CA SER A 250 0.95 -12.38 -1.81
C SER A 250 0.27 -12.18 -0.47
N LYS A 251 -0.78 -12.94 -0.18
CA LYS A 251 -1.44 -12.90 1.12
C LYS A 251 -0.45 -13.18 2.27
N GLU A 252 0.48 -14.10 2.06
CA GLU A 252 1.46 -14.55 3.05
C GLU A 252 2.64 -13.59 3.20
N ASN A 253 3.08 -12.98 2.10
CA ASN A 253 4.23 -12.06 2.09
C ASN A 253 3.82 -10.62 2.43
N CYS A 254 2.53 -10.27 2.40
CA CYS A 254 2.07 -8.92 2.70
C CYS A 254 1.60 -8.76 4.16
N CYS A 255 1.76 -7.56 4.72
CA CYS A 255 1.14 -7.19 5.99
C CYS A 255 0.82 -5.69 6.04
N MET A 256 -0.05 -5.29 6.98
CA MET A 256 -0.23 -3.88 7.31
C MET A 256 0.92 -3.40 8.19
N SER A 257 1.56 -2.30 7.80
CA SER A 257 2.68 -1.68 8.51
C SER A 257 2.42 -0.19 8.73
N CYS A 258 2.88 0.35 9.86
CA CYS A 258 2.94 1.80 10.00
C CYS A 258 4.12 2.34 9.19
N TYR A 259 4.01 3.58 8.73
CA TYR A 259 5.02 4.23 7.90
C TYR A 259 6.44 4.18 8.51
N TRP A 260 6.58 4.39 9.82
CA TRP A 260 7.91 4.32 10.46
C TRP A 260 8.51 2.93 10.41
N CYS A 261 7.72 1.88 10.62
CA CYS A 261 8.23 0.51 10.53
C CYS A 261 8.57 0.14 9.09
N ASN A 262 7.70 0.47 8.14
CA ASN A 262 7.95 0.21 6.72
C ASN A 262 9.28 0.86 6.25
N ASN A 263 9.46 2.15 6.53
CA ASN A 263 10.69 2.85 6.14
C ASN A 263 11.93 2.42 6.92
N ALA A 264 11.80 2.01 8.19
CA ALA A 264 12.94 1.54 8.98
C ALA A 264 13.35 0.11 8.60
N LYS A 265 12.39 -0.72 8.17
CA LYS A 265 12.66 -2.07 7.68
C LYS A 265 13.41 -2.03 6.35
N THR A 266 13.03 -1.09 5.48
CA THR A 266 13.57 -0.95 4.12
C THR A 266 13.41 -2.24 3.31
N ASP A 267 14.11 -2.33 2.17
CA ASP A 267 14.24 -3.57 1.42
C ASP A 267 15.35 -4.50 1.99
N GLU A 268 16.00 -4.11 3.09
CA GLU A 268 17.16 -4.80 3.69
C GLU A 268 16.76 -5.88 4.70
N PHE A 269 16.01 -5.52 5.74
CA PHE A 269 15.85 -6.41 6.90
C PHE A 269 14.76 -7.46 6.66
N SER A 270 15.06 -8.71 6.98
CA SER A 270 14.04 -9.73 7.21
C SER A 270 13.16 -9.36 8.40
N VAL A 271 11.98 -9.97 8.51
CA VAL A 271 11.08 -9.77 9.66
C VAL A 271 11.78 -10.05 11.00
N LYS A 272 12.63 -11.09 11.04
CA LYS A 272 13.35 -11.50 12.25
C LYS A 272 14.46 -10.52 12.63
N GLU A 273 15.20 -10.01 11.66
CA GLU A 273 16.22 -8.97 11.90
C GLU A 273 15.59 -7.64 12.32
N PHE A 274 14.41 -7.34 11.79
CA PHE A 274 13.70 -6.10 12.11
C PHE A 274 12.97 -6.14 13.46
N GLU A 275 12.68 -7.32 14.01
CA GLU A 275 11.98 -7.49 15.29
C GLU A 275 12.56 -6.64 16.45
N PRO A 276 13.86 -6.68 16.78
CA PRO A 276 14.41 -5.84 17.86
C PRO A 276 14.25 -4.33 17.60
N ILE A 277 14.31 -3.89 16.34
CA ILE A 277 14.10 -2.49 15.95
C ILE A 277 12.63 -2.11 16.15
N ALA A 278 11.71 -2.97 15.69
CA ALA A 278 10.28 -2.79 15.88
C ALA A 278 9.89 -2.75 17.37
N LYS A 279 10.59 -3.50 18.23
CA LYS A 279 10.42 -3.44 19.69
C LYS A 279 10.85 -2.10 20.27
N GLY A 280 11.98 -1.56 19.82
CA GLY A 280 12.41 -0.21 20.18
C GLY A 280 11.38 0.85 19.77
N ILE A 281 10.83 0.74 18.55
CA ILE A 281 9.76 1.62 18.06
C ILE A 281 8.49 1.50 18.92
N ASN A 282 8.08 0.28 19.29
CA ASN A 282 6.93 0.03 20.17
C ASN A 282 7.08 0.73 21.54
N ILE A 283 8.26 0.62 22.16
CA ILE A 283 8.56 1.29 23.45
C ILE A 283 8.38 2.81 23.33
N VAL A 284 8.87 3.41 22.23
CA VAL A 284 8.73 4.84 21.98
C VAL A 284 7.26 5.23 21.81
N TRP A 285 6.45 4.42 21.12
CA TRP A 285 5.01 4.68 20.99
C TRP A 285 4.28 4.63 22.32
N ASN A 286 4.55 3.61 23.13
CA ASN A 286 3.98 3.50 24.47
C ASN A 286 4.35 4.71 25.34
N LYS A 287 5.60 5.18 25.29
CA LYS A 287 6.02 6.40 26.00
C LYS A 287 5.24 7.63 25.53
N ARG A 288 5.14 7.87 24.22
CA ARG A 288 4.42 9.04 23.68
C ARG A 288 2.91 9.02 23.95
N LEU A 289 2.31 7.83 24.03
CA LEU A 289 0.90 7.67 24.38
C LEU A 289 0.66 7.81 25.89
N GLY A 290 1.63 7.36 26.70
CA GLY A 290 1.61 7.36 28.16
C GLY A 290 1.97 8.69 28.81
N ASP A 291 2.38 9.71 28.06
CA ASP A 291 2.55 11.11 28.53
C ASP A 291 1.18 11.73 28.92
N LYS A 292 0.49 11.17 29.92
CA LYS A 292 -0.55 11.84 30.71
C LYS A 292 0.09 12.32 32.01
N GLU A 293 -0.09 13.60 32.33
CA GLU A 293 -0.06 14.04 33.72
C GLU A 293 -1.17 13.28 34.46
N GLY A 294 -0.81 12.32 35.33
CA GLY A 294 -1.76 11.57 36.16
C GLY A 294 -1.92 10.09 35.77
N ASP A 295 -1.50 9.22 36.71
CA ASP A 295 -1.44 7.75 36.68
C ASP A 295 -2.74 7.01 36.29
N LYS A 296 -3.03 6.88 34.99
CA LYS A 296 -3.90 5.82 34.44
C LYS A 296 -3.40 5.29 33.09
N ALA A 297 -2.13 4.87 33.03
CA ALA A 297 -1.43 4.53 31.79
C ALA A 297 -1.57 3.04 31.33
N PHE A 298 -2.17 2.16 32.12
CA PHE A 298 -2.08 0.71 31.88
C PHE A 298 -3.07 0.15 30.83
N ASP A 299 -4.19 0.81 30.55
CA ASP A 299 -5.22 0.27 29.64
C ASP A 299 -4.91 0.50 28.14
N ASN A 300 -3.90 1.29 27.79
CA ASN A 300 -3.56 1.68 26.41
C ASN A 300 -2.18 1.21 25.93
N ILE A 301 -1.60 0.19 26.59
CA ILE A 301 -0.29 -0.34 26.21
C ILE A 301 -0.41 -1.06 24.87
N ILE A 302 0.34 -0.58 23.87
CA ILE A 302 0.54 -1.27 22.60
C ILE A 302 1.35 -2.54 22.90
N LYS A 303 0.68 -3.69 22.84
CA LYS A 303 1.33 -5.00 22.97
C LYS A 303 2.26 -5.23 21.77
N PHE A 304 3.49 -5.65 22.05
CA PHE A 304 4.42 -6.01 20.99
C PHE A 304 3.95 -7.33 20.35
N PRO A 305 3.75 -7.39 19.01
CA PRO A 305 3.11 -8.54 18.35
C PRO A 305 3.81 -9.88 18.57
N TYR A 306 5.12 -9.87 18.85
CA TYR A 306 5.94 -11.09 18.98
C TYR A 306 6.16 -11.53 20.43
N ASP A 307 5.80 -10.71 21.42
CA ASP A 307 5.93 -11.08 22.83
C ASP A 307 4.92 -12.18 23.25
N THR A 308 3.83 -12.39 22.49
CA THR A 308 2.86 -13.49 22.68
C THR A 308 3.33 -14.84 22.12
N TYR A 309 4.41 -14.89 21.31
CA TYR A 309 4.93 -16.13 20.73
C TYR A 309 5.88 -16.91 21.64
N LYS A 310 6.35 -16.30 22.74
CA LYS A 310 7.30 -16.94 23.66
C LYS A 310 6.70 -18.07 24.52
N GLU A 311 5.37 -18.24 24.54
CA GLU A 311 4.73 -19.32 25.31
C GLU A 311 4.64 -20.67 24.57
N LYS A 312 5.05 -20.77 23.29
CA LYS A 312 4.89 -22.01 22.50
C LYS A 312 6.15 -22.54 21.80
N ILE A 313 7.35 -22.11 22.18
CA ILE A 313 8.58 -22.76 21.72
C ILE A 313 9.11 -23.64 22.85
N LYS A 314 8.63 -24.89 22.90
CA LYS A 314 9.41 -25.95 23.59
C LYS A 314 10.72 -26.10 22.80
N PRO A 315 11.88 -26.04 23.46
CA PRO A 315 13.15 -26.27 22.77
C PRO A 315 13.12 -27.67 22.16
N LEU A 316 13.37 -27.75 20.85
CA LEU A 316 13.69 -29.02 20.20
C LEU A 316 14.98 -29.53 20.84
N LYS A 317 14.88 -30.71 21.46
CA LYS A 317 15.99 -31.44 22.08
C LYS A 317 16.93 -32.00 21.03
#